data_AF-A0A841PGB7-F1
#
_entry.id   AF-A0A841PGB7-F1
#
_cell.length_a   1.000
_cell.length_b   1.000
_cell.length_c   1.000
_cell.angle_alpha   90.00
_cell.angle_beta   90.00
_cell.angle_gamma   90.00
#
_symmetry.space_group_name_H-M   'P 1'
#
loop_
_entity.id
_entity.type
_entity.pdbx_description
1 polymer ?
#
loop_
_entity_poly.entity_id
_entity_poly.type
_entity_poly.pdbx_seq_one_letter_code
_entity_poly.pdbx_strand_id
1 'polypeptide(L)'
;MSNGQFSRHHQRLGGFWTFFMVVVGSFNGSRRRTPRRPVWIKTDTKNSQSQKSAEALGRDAAARLFSGPQTPNAIFCGNDQITGGACNTLREIGLAVPADVAIVGFDNLDVMVRAARSQLTSIDVNLSALGHEAVDRVLETIAEGKLSGVRRRPCSLVVRASSKP
;
A
#
# COMPACT_ATOMS: atom_id res chain seq x y z
N MET A 1 -7.02 6.82 -35.07
CA MET A 1 -6.15 7.48 -34.08
C MET A 1 -7.02 8.38 -33.21
N SER A 2 -7.30 8.00 -31.97
CA SER A 2 -8.12 8.77 -31.04
C SER A 2 -7.49 8.69 -29.66
N ASN A 3 -7.06 9.84 -29.15
CA ASN A 3 -6.44 10.02 -27.85
C ASN A 3 -7.49 9.81 -26.74
N GLY A 4 -7.43 8.66 -26.07
CA GLY A 4 -8.28 8.35 -24.92
C GLY A 4 -7.88 9.18 -23.70
N GLN A 5 -8.64 10.25 -23.45
CA GLN A 5 -8.57 11.05 -22.23
C GLN A 5 -8.81 10.20 -20.98
N PHE A 6 -7.82 10.18 -20.10
CA PHE A 6 -7.86 9.58 -18.77
C PHE A 6 -8.72 10.47 -17.85
N SER A 7 -10.02 10.18 -17.74
CA SER A 7 -10.92 10.94 -16.86
C SER A 7 -10.56 10.71 -15.38
N ARG A 8 -9.86 11.69 -14.80
CA ARG A 8 -9.55 11.80 -13.37
C ARG A 8 -10.81 12.22 -12.61
N HIS A 9 -11.60 11.26 -12.14
CA HIS A 9 -12.52 11.52 -11.03
C HIS A 9 -11.75 11.47 -9.69
N HIS A 10 -10.93 12.48 -9.44
CA HIS A 10 -10.55 12.85 -8.08
C HIS A 10 -11.68 13.69 -7.49
N GLN A 11 -12.62 13.06 -6.79
CA GLN A 11 -13.47 13.80 -5.87
C GLN A 11 -12.57 14.36 -4.76
N ARG A 12 -12.32 15.67 -4.81
CA ARG A 12 -11.79 16.45 -3.69
C ARG A 12 -12.85 16.45 -2.60
N LEU A 13 -12.77 15.51 -1.67
CA LEU A 13 -13.40 15.64 -0.36
C LEU A 13 -12.30 16.08 0.60
N GLY A 14 -12.43 17.28 1.14
CA GLY A 14 -11.58 17.77 2.23
C GLY A 14 -11.66 16.79 3.40
N GLY A 15 -10.51 16.25 3.79
CA GLY A 15 -10.42 15.26 4.88
C GLY A 15 -9.03 14.66 4.94
N PHE A 16 -8.38 14.87 6.08
CA PHE A 16 -7.02 14.47 6.43
C PHE A 16 -6.79 12.95 6.25
N TRP A 17 -5.64 12.60 5.68
CA TRP A 17 -5.03 11.29 5.34
C TRP A 17 -5.82 9.99 5.57
N THR A 18 -6.16 9.32 4.46
CA THR A 18 -6.66 7.92 4.40
C THR A 18 -5.50 7.00 4.04
N PHE A 19 -5.24 5.95 4.82
CA PHE A 19 -4.35 4.87 4.39
C PHE A 19 -5.05 4.01 3.34
N PHE A 20 -4.36 3.73 2.23
CA PHE A 20 -4.94 2.99 1.12
C PHE A 20 -4.48 1.53 1.17
N MET A 21 -5.43 0.59 1.16
CA MET A 21 -5.17 -0.78 0.74
C MET A 21 -5.72 -0.94 -0.68
N VAL A 22 -4.86 -1.37 -1.61
CA VAL A 22 -5.17 -1.56 -3.01
C VAL A 22 -5.27 -3.04 -3.29
N VAL A 23 -6.45 -3.48 -3.70
CA VAL A 23 -6.65 -4.86 -4.15
C VAL A 23 -6.24 -4.94 -5.61
N VAL A 24 -5.23 -5.76 -5.90
CA VAL A 24 -4.84 -6.09 -7.27
C VAL A 24 -5.45 -7.44 -7.61
N GLY A 25 -6.29 -7.46 -8.64
CA GLY A 25 -7.05 -8.66 -9.03
C GLY A 25 -6.17 -9.83 -9.50
N SER A 26 -6.85 -10.94 -9.82
CA SER A 26 -6.25 -12.25 -10.11
C SER A 26 -5.04 -12.21 -11.05
N PHE A 27 -3.85 -12.49 -10.51
CA PHE A 27 -2.64 -12.82 -11.27
C PHE A 27 -2.56 -14.34 -11.43
N ASN A 28 -3.16 -14.91 -12.47
CA ASN A 28 -2.94 -16.32 -12.82
C ASN A 28 -2.50 -16.41 -14.28
N GLY A 29 -1.49 -17.23 -14.56
CA GLY A 29 -0.73 -17.30 -15.82
C GLY A 29 -1.50 -17.73 -17.09
N SER A 30 -2.83 -17.61 -17.11
CA SER A 30 -3.65 -17.89 -18.28
C SER A 30 -3.79 -16.63 -19.16
N ARG A 31 -3.44 -16.78 -20.44
CA ARG A 31 -3.33 -15.73 -21.48
C ARG A 31 -4.65 -15.05 -21.90
N ARG A 32 -5.70 -15.05 -21.07
CA ARG A 32 -6.95 -14.33 -21.37
C ARG A 32 -7.30 -13.40 -20.21
N ARG A 33 -6.89 -12.14 -20.33
CA ARG A 33 -7.04 -11.07 -19.34
C ARG A 33 -8.08 -10.05 -19.81
N THR A 34 -9.22 -9.96 -19.14
CA THR A 34 -9.82 -8.66 -18.89
C THR A 34 -9.20 -8.12 -17.59
N PRO A 35 -8.44 -7.01 -17.62
CA PRO A 35 -7.93 -6.42 -16.40
C PRO A 35 -9.12 -5.98 -15.53
N ARG A 36 -9.38 -6.70 -14.43
CA ARG A 36 -10.35 -6.23 -13.44
C ARG A 36 -9.80 -4.93 -12.84
N ARG A 37 -10.63 -3.89 -12.80
CA ARG A 37 -10.23 -2.59 -12.24
C ARG A 37 -9.78 -2.80 -10.79
N PRO A 38 -8.66 -2.21 -10.35
CA PRO A 38 -8.25 -2.29 -8.96
C PRO A 38 -9.38 -1.76 -8.07
N VAL A 39 -9.67 -2.48 -7.00
CA VAL A 39 -10.67 -2.07 -6.00
C VAL A 39 -9.93 -1.37 -4.88
N TRP A 40 -10.36 -0.15 -4.58
CA TRP A 40 -9.81 0.67 -3.51
C TRP A 40 -10.64 0.45 -2.25
N ILE A 41 -10.04 -0.16 -1.23
CA ILE A 41 -10.67 -0.26 0.08
C ILE A 41 -10.15 0.88 0.92
N LYS A 42 -11.06 1.81 1.24
CA LYS A 42 -10.80 2.83 2.25
C LYS A 42 -11.04 2.19 3.61
N THR A 43 -10.01 2.17 4.43
CA THR A 43 -10.16 1.89 5.86
C THR A 43 -10.59 3.20 6.53
N ASP A 44 -11.80 3.22 7.08
CA ASP A 44 -12.33 4.40 7.74
C ASP A 44 -11.79 4.50 9.17
N THR A 45 -11.13 5.60 9.48
CA THR A 45 -10.64 5.94 10.82
C THR A 45 -11.64 6.80 11.60
N LYS A 46 -12.78 7.19 10.99
CA LYS A 46 -13.73 8.15 11.57
C LYS A 46 -14.70 7.57 12.60
N ASN A 47 -14.70 6.27 12.88
CA ASN A 47 -15.57 5.74 13.94
C ASN A 47 -14.98 6.08 15.33
N SER A 48 -15.63 7.05 15.97
CA SER A 48 -15.16 8.04 16.94
C SER A 48 -14.86 7.55 18.37
N GLN A 49 -14.27 6.36 18.56
CA GLN A 49 -13.86 5.90 19.90
C GLN A 49 -12.58 5.05 19.97
N SER A 50 -11.97 4.70 18.83
CA SER A 50 -10.67 4.00 18.84
C SER A 50 -9.77 4.56 17.75
N GLN A 51 -8.68 5.23 18.14
CA GLN A 51 -7.54 5.44 17.25
C GLN A 51 -6.95 4.05 16.95
N LYS A 52 -7.47 3.39 15.91
CA LYS A 52 -6.99 2.08 15.49
C LYS A 52 -5.58 2.23 14.92
N SER A 53 -4.67 1.37 15.37
CA SER A 53 -3.33 1.29 14.79
C SER A 53 -3.41 0.87 13.32
N ALA A 54 -2.39 1.21 12.54
CA ALA A 54 -2.30 0.81 11.13
C ALA A 54 -2.39 -0.73 10.96
N GLU A 55 -1.82 -1.49 11.88
CA GLU A 55 -1.98 -2.96 11.91
C GLU A 55 -3.43 -3.39 12.10
N ALA A 56 -4.16 -2.76 13.02
CA ALA A 56 -5.57 -3.06 13.26
C ALA A 56 -6.42 -2.77 12.02
N LEU A 57 -6.12 -1.67 11.31
CA LEU A 57 -6.76 -1.35 10.03
C LEU A 57 -6.48 -2.43 8.97
N GLY A 58 -5.24 -2.94 8.90
CA GLY A 58 -4.88 -4.03 8.01
C GLY A 58 -5.63 -5.33 8.31
N ARG A 59 -5.78 -5.68 9.58
CA ARG A 59 -6.57 -6.84 10.01
C ARG A 59 -8.03 -6.72 9.59
N ASP A 60 -8.67 -5.60 9.93
CA ASP A 60 -10.07 -5.35 9.61
C ASP A 60 -10.32 -5.35 8.09
N ALA A 61 -9.42 -4.74 7.34
CA ALA A 61 -9.50 -4.69 5.88
C ALA A 61 -9.39 -6.09 5.26
N ALA A 62 -8.43 -6.90 5.71
CA ALA A 62 -8.27 -8.28 5.25
C ALA A 62 -9.49 -9.14 5.60
N ALA A 63 -10.00 -9.05 6.84
CA ALA A 63 -11.19 -9.80 7.25
C ALA A 63 -12.41 -9.46 6.38
N ARG A 64 -12.64 -8.17 6.10
CA ARG A 64 -13.74 -7.72 5.23
C ARG A 64 -13.56 -8.12 3.77
N LEU A 65 -12.32 -8.17 3.29
CA LEU A 65 -12.02 -8.52 1.91
C LEU A 65 -12.25 -10.02 1.67
N PHE A 66 -11.91 -10.86 2.64
CA PHE A 66 -12.03 -12.32 2.53
C PHE A 66 -13.36 -12.87 3.03
N SER A 67 -14.23 -12.04 3.61
CA SER A 67 -15.65 -12.38 3.84
C SER A 67 -16.55 -12.08 2.64
N GLY A 68 -16.01 -11.44 1.59
CA GLY A 68 -16.74 -11.11 0.38
C GLY A 68 -16.90 -12.30 -0.58
N PRO A 69 -17.81 -12.22 -1.56
CA PRO A 69 -18.06 -13.29 -2.53
C PRO A 69 -16.91 -13.49 -3.54
N GLN A 70 -15.96 -12.54 -3.61
CA GLN A 70 -14.79 -12.62 -4.47
C GLN A 70 -13.55 -12.26 -3.67
N THR A 71 -12.66 -13.23 -3.52
CA THR A 71 -11.39 -13.07 -2.82
C THR A 71 -10.25 -12.83 -3.81
N PRO A 72 -9.32 -11.89 -3.50
CA PRO A 72 -8.17 -11.66 -4.35
C PRO A 72 -7.06 -12.69 -4.07
N ASN A 73 -6.19 -12.89 -5.05
CA ASN A 73 -4.95 -13.65 -4.88
C ASN A 73 -3.71 -12.75 -4.68
N ALA A 74 -3.89 -11.43 -4.68
CA ALA A 74 -2.84 -10.47 -4.39
C ALA A 74 -3.38 -9.20 -3.72
N ILE A 75 -2.60 -8.64 -2.79
CA ILE A 75 -2.93 -7.40 -2.07
C ILE A 75 -1.73 -6.46 -2.08
N PHE A 76 -1.98 -5.19 -2.32
CA PHE A 76 -1.02 -4.12 -2.12
C PHE A 76 -1.48 -3.24 -0.94
N CYS A 77 -0.59 -3.00 0.01
CA CYS A 77 -0.86 -2.26 1.23
C CYS A 77 -0.08 -0.94 1.23
N GLY A 78 -0.72 0.14 1.69
CA GLY A 78 -0.15 1.48 1.65
C GLY A 78 0.93 1.77 2.70
N ASN A 79 1.22 0.84 3.61
CA ASN A 79 2.40 0.83 4.46
C ASN A 79 2.68 -0.59 5.00
N ASP A 80 3.86 -0.82 5.55
CA ASP A 80 4.26 -2.13 6.08
C ASP A 80 3.51 -2.56 7.35
N GLN A 81 2.97 -1.63 8.14
CA GLN A 81 2.19 -1.96 9.33
C GLN A 81 0.82 -2.58 8.96
N ILE A 82 0.12 -1.99 8.00
CA ILE A 82 -1.11 -2.52 7.41
C ILE A 82 -0.84 -3.88 6.78
N THR A 83 0.31 -4.00 6.09
CA THR A 83 0.75 -5.25 5.48
C THR A 83 0.92 -6.37 6.52
N GLY A 84 1.57 -6.07 7.65
CA GLY A 84 1.71 -7.01 8.76
C GLY A 84 0.37 -7.41 9.37
N GLY A 85 -0.54 -6.45 9.57
CA GLY A 85 -1.91 -6.70 10.01
C GLY A 85 -2.66 -7.63 9.07
N ALA A 86 -2.64 -7.35 7.77
CA ALA A 86 -3.30 -8.17 6.76
C ALA A 86 -2.71 -9.59 6.70
N CYS A 87 -1.38 -9.75 6.74
CA CYS A 87 -0.72 -11.07 6.79
C CYS A 87 -1.19 -11.89 7.99
N ASN A 88 -1.32 -11.26 9.17
CA ASN A 88 -1.78 -11.95 10.37
C ASN A 88 -3.22 -12.46 10.22
N THR A 89 -4.10 -11.63 9.68
CA THR A 89 -5.50 -12.05 9.44
C THR A 89 -5.63 -13.13 8.37
N LEU A 90 -4.88 -13.05 7.26
CA LEU A 90 -4.86 -14.11 6.25
C LEU A 90 -4.48 -15.46 6.87
N ARG A 91 -3.46 -15.47 7.73
CA ARG A 91 -3.05 -16.66 8.47
C ARG A 91 -4.13 -17.16 9.43
N GLU A 92 -4.81 -16.26 10.14
CA GLU A 92 -5.90 -16.61 11.07
C GLU A 92 -7.07 -17.28 10.36
N ILE A 93 -7.35 -16.91 9.11
CA ILE A 93 -8.40 -17.53 8.28
C ILE A 93 -7.87 -18.71 7.42
N GLY A 94 -6.65 -19.18 7.69
CA GLY A 94 -6.08 -20.39 7.08
C GLY A 94 -5.47 -20.20 5.69
N LEU A 95 -5.23 -18.95 5.25
CA LEU A 95 -4.58 -18.67 3.97
C LEU A 95 -3.06 -18.46 4.14
N ALA A 96 -2.30 -19.11 3.27
CA ALA A 96 -0.85 -19.02 3.24
C ALA A 96 -0.37 -17.85 2.36
N VAL A 97 0.55 -17.05 2.91
CA VAL A 97 1.28 -16.02 2.16
C VAL A 97 2.69 -16.56 1.86
N PRO A 98 3.12 -16.65 0.59
CA PRO A 98 2.51 -16.12 -0.63
C PRO A 98 1.70 -17.15 -1.46
N ALA A 99 1.47 -18.35 -0.94
CA ALA A 99 0.95 -19.47 -1.75
C ALA A 99 -0.48 -19.25 -2.24
N ASP A 100 -1.36 -18.77 -1.36
CA ASP A 100 -2.76 -18.48 -1.68
C ASP A 100 -2.95 -17.01 -2.04
N VAL A 101 -2.26 -16.12 -1.31
CA VAL A 101 -2.37 -14.67 -1.47
C VAL A 101 -0.98 -14.04 -1.42
N ALA A 102 -0.55 -13.41 -2.51
CA ALA A 102 0.65 -12.58 -2.53
C ALA A 102 0.37 -11.22 -1.88
N ILE A 103 1.36 -10.66 -1.18
CA ILE A 103 1.19 -9.35 -0.54
C ILE A 103 2.45 -8.50 -0.68
N VAL A 104 2.23 -7.22 -0.98
CA VAL A 104 3.27 -6.21 -1.15
C VAL A 104 2.93 -5.00 -0.28
N GLY A 105 3.89 -4.56 0.52
CA GLY A 105 3.81 -3.36 1.34
C GLY A 105 4.46 -2.13 0.70
N PHE A 106 4.63 -1.10 1.52
CA PHE A 106 5.20 0.19 1.17
C PHE A 106 5.94 0.74 2.41
N ASP A 107 7.02 1.49 2.20
CA ASP A 107 7.94 2.12 3.18
C ASP A 107 9.26 1.37 3.39
N ASN A 108 9.29 0.04 3.23
CA ASN A 108 10.43 -0.81 3.53
C ASN A 108 10.99 -0.62 4.96
N LEU A 109 10.10 -0.51 5.95
CA LEU A 109 10.44 -0.27 7.35
C LEU A 109 11.07 -1.53 7.95
N ASP A 110 12.39 -1.50 8.21
CA ASP A 110 13.21 -2.69 8.50
C ASP A 110 12.62 -3.60 9.59
N VAL A 111 12.16 -3.00 10.69
CA VAL A 111 11.50 -3.72 11.80
C VAL A 111 10.26 -4.46 11.32
N MET A 112 9.41 -3.84 10.50
CA MET A 112 8.16 -4.45 10.04
C MET A 112 8.40 -5.52 8.98
N VAL A 113 9.24 -5.23 7.99
CA VAL A 113 9.48 -6.17 6.87
C VAL A 113 10.23 -7.43 7.30
N ARG A 114 11.01 -7.37 8.39
CA ARG A 114 11.75 -8.52 8.94
C ARG A 114 11.05 -9.25 10.08
N ALA A 115 10.29 -8.56 10.93
CA ALA A 115 9.59 -9.19 12.06
C ALA A 115 8.38 -10.02 11.62
N ALA A 116 7.84 -9.77 10.41
CA ALA A 116 6.78 -10.58 9.86
C ALA A 116 7.23 -12.05 9.66
N ARG A 117 6.33 -12.99 9.97
CA ARG A 117 6.59 -14.44 9.82
C ARG A 117 7.05 -14.82 8.40
N SER A 118 6.44 -14.20 7.40
CA SER A 118 6.95 -14.17 6.03
C SER A 118 7.50 -12.78 5.79
N GLN A 119 8.79 -12.67 5.47
CA GLN A 119 9.42 -11.38 5.24
C GLN A 119 8.69 -10.61 4.13
N LEU A 120 8.34 -9.35 4.40
CA LEU A 120 7.45 -8.58 3.55
C LEU A 120 8.18 -8.01 2.34
N THR A 121 7.70 -8.34 1.14
CA THR A 121 8.02 -7.58 -0.07
C THR A 121 7.45 -6.18 0.08
N SER A 122 8.27 -5.16 -0.16
CA SER A 122 7.86 -3.76 0.06
C SER A 122 8.51 -2.82 -0.95
N ILE A 123 7.81 -1.73 -1.27
CA ILE A 123 8.37 -0.63 -2.05
C ILE A 123 9.21 0.25 -1.11
N ASP A 124 10.51 0.31 -1.39
CA ASP A 124 11.45 1.20 -0.74
C ASP A 124 11.46 2.56 -1.45
N VAL A 125 11.00 3.60 -0.74
CA VAL A 125 11.02 5.00 -1.20
C VAL A 125 12.24 5.77 -0.67
N ASN A 126 13.15 5.09 0.00
CA ASN A 126 14.30 5.64 0.71
C ASN A 126 13.88 6.80 1.63
N LEU A 127 13.07 6.48 2.64
CA LEU A 127 12.48 7.46 3.56
C LEU A 127 13.52 8.38 4.21
N SER A 128 14.72 7.86 4.50
CA SER A 128 15.82 8.66 5.04
C SER A 128 16.27 9.74 4.05
N ALA A 129 16.55 9.36 2.80
CA ALA A 129 17.00 10.31 1.80
C ALA A 129 15.88 11.27 1.36
N LEU A 130 14.62 10.82 1.36
CA LEU A 130 13.45 11.67 1.17
C LEU A 130 13.30 12.70 2.30
N GLY A 131 13.52 12.29 3.55
CA GLY A 131 13.46 13.17 4.71
C GLY A 131 14.55 14.25 4.69
N HIS A 132 15.80 13.86 4.38
CA HIS A 132 16.90 14.82 4.23
C HIS A 132 16.59 15.87 3.15
N GLU A 133 16.18 15.42 1.96
CA GLU A 133 15.84 16.33 0.86
C GLU A 133 14.66 17.26 1.23
N ALA A 134 13.67 16.76 1.96
CA ALA A 134 12.57 17.59 2.44
C ALA A 134 13.04 18.70 3.39
N VAL A 135 13.96 18.40 4.31
CA VAL A 135 14.54 19.39 5.24
C VAL A 135 15.39 20.40 4.48
N ASP A 136 16.30 19.94 3.61
CA ASP A 136 17.15 20.81 2.79
C ASP A 136 16.30 21.83 2.01
N ARG A 137 15.18 21.36 1.46
CA ARG A 137 14.23 22.20 0.71
C ARG A 137 13.52 23.24 1.57
N VAL A 138 13.19 22.92 2.80
CA VAL A 138 12.62 23.90 3.74
C VAL A 138 13.66 24.98 4.05
N LEU A 139 14.90 24.58 4.31
CA LEU A 139 16.00 25.52 4.61
C LEU A 139 16.33 26.44 3.44
N GLU A 140 16.46 25.89 2.23
CA GLU A 140 16.64 26.67 1.00
C GLU A 140 15.48 27.66 0.78
N THR A 141 14.24 27.25 1.07
CA THR A 141 13.07 28.13 0.93
C THR A 141 13.12 29.29 1.93
N ILE A 142 13.54 29.04 3.17
CA ILE A 142 13.69 30.06 4.21
C ILE A 142 14.79 31.06 3.82
N ALA A 143 15.90 30.57 3.27
CA ALA A 143 17.05 31.41 2.89
C ALA A 143 16.77 32.26 1.63
N GLU A 144 16.14 31.68 0.60
CA GLU A 144 16.03 32.31 -0.73
C GLU A 144 14.62 32.84 -1.05
N GLY A 145 13.63 32.57 -0.20
CA GLY A 145 12.24 32.97 -0.41
C GLY A 145 11.56 32.28 -1.59
N LYS A 146 12.10 31.17 -2.09
CA LYS A 146 11.61 30.45 -3.28
C LYS A 146 11.17 29.02 -2.93
N LEU A 147 9.89 28.74 -3.17
CA LEU A 147 9.37 27.37 -3.24
C LEU A 147 9.58 26.84 -4.67
N SER A 148 10.44 25.82 -4.84
CA SER A 148 10.61 25.19 -6.16
C SER A 148 10.00 23.80 -6.23
N GLY A 149 9.04 23.64 -7.16
CA GLY A 149 8.79 22.45 -7.98
C GLY A 149 8.44 21.12 -7.30
N VAL A 150 8.18 20.10 -8.13
CA VAL A 150 8.06 18.70 -7.70
C VAL A 150 9.36 17.98 -8.05
N ARG A 151 10.09 17.50 -7.04
CA ARG A 151 11.21 16.56 -7.24
C ARG A 151 10.72 15.13 -7.07
N ARG A 152 11.19 14.25 -7.95
CA ARG A 152 10.87 12.82 -7.91
C ARG A 152 12.12 12.07 -7.51
N ARG A 153 11.99 11.19 -6.53
CA ARG A 153 13.01 10.22 -6.17
C ARG A 153 12.71 8.87 -6.81
N PRO A 154 13.75 8.11 -7.19
CA PRO A 154 13.56 6.71 -7.54
C PRO A 154 13.06 5.94 -6.32
N CYS A 155 12.19 4.96 -6.56
CA CYS A 155 11.84 3.93 -5.60
C CYS A 155 12.20 2.56 -6.17
N SER A 156 12.40 1.58 -5.30
CA SER A 156 12.74 0.21 -5.67
C SER A 156 11.81 -0.80 -5.00
N LEU A 157 11.43 -1.84 -5.72
CA LEU A 157 10.72 -2.97 -5.14
C LEU A 157 11.72 -3.93 -4.49
N VAL A 158 11.63 -4.12 -3.19
CA VAL A 158 12.46 -5.09 -2.46
C VAL A 158 11.66 -6.38 -2.30
N VAL A 159 11.92 -7.36 -3.17
CA VAL A 159 11.23 -8.66 -3.19
C VAL A 159 11.71 -9.54 -2.04
N ARG A 160 10.76 -10.09 -1.28
CA ARG A 160 10.97 -11.01 -0.17
C ARG A 160 9.95 -12.16 -0.21
N ALA A 161 9.85 -12.93 0.88
CA ALA A 161 9.05 -14.14 0.96
C ALA A 161 7.54 -13.93 0.79
N SER A 162 7.02 -12.71 0.97
CA SER A 162 5.58 -12.44 0.88
C SER A 162 5.04 -12.29 -0.56
N SER A 163 5.88 -12.36 -1.58
CA SER A 163 5.47 -12.39 -2.99
C SER A 163 6.37 -13.32 -3.82
N LYS A 164 5.85 -13.90 -4.90
CA LYS A 164 6.67 -14.61 -5.90
C LYS A 164 7.07 -13.64 -7.03
N PRO A 165 8.28 -13.78 -7.62
CA PRO A 165 8.65 -13.07 -8.85
C PRO A 165 7.71 -13.37 -10.03
#